data_AF-A0A7J8HZ84-F1
#
_entry.id   AF-A0A7J8HZ84-F1
#
_cell.length_a   1.000
_cell.length_b   1.000
_cell.length_c   1.000
_cell.angle_alpha   90.00
_cell.angle_beta   90.00
_cell.angle_gamma   90.00
#
_symmetry.space_group_name_H-M   'P 1'
#
loop_
_entity.id
_entity.type
_entity.pdbx_description
1 polymer ?
#
loop_
_entity_poly.entity_id
_entity_poly.type
_entity_poly.pdbx_seq_one_letter_code
_entity_poly.pdbx_strand_id
1 'polypeptide(L)'
;MRKVLETVFDEVILVDVLDSGDSAHLTLLERPELGVTLTKLHCWSLTQYSKCVFMDADTLVLANIDDLFEREELSAAPDPGWPDCFNSGVFVYRPSVETYGQLLRVAAEQGSFDGGDQGLLNMFFSSWATTDIRKHLPFIYNLSSISIYSYLPAFKAFGANAKVVHFLGRIKPWSYTYNPETKSVQSEPQDPTMVHPEFLSLWWDIFTTSVFPLLQQFGLATDPHSHLTVEDVSGAMSHLALGETPAPAQPSVSSEERKERWEQGQADYMGADSFDNIKRKLDTYLQ
;
A
#
# COMPACT_ATOMS: atom_id res chain seq x y z
N MET A 1 2.48 18.03 9.50
CA MET A 1 3.03 16.66 9.53
C MET A 1 4.54 16.59 9.75
N ARG A 2 5.40 17.22 8.94
CA ARG A 2 6.88 17.10 9.07
C ARG A 2 7.42 17.25 10.51
N LYS A 3 7.04 18.33 11.21
CA LYS A 3 7.48 18.56 12.60
C LYS A 3 7.06 17.46 13.58
N VAL A 4 5.93 16.79 13.32
CA VAL A 4 5.48 15.64 14.11
C VAL A 4 6.35 14.43 13.81
N LEU A 5 6.67 14.18 12.54
CA LEU A 5 7.61 13.11 12.16
C LEU A 5 8.98 13.29 12.83
N GLU A 6 9.48 14.52 12.91
CA GLU A 6 10.74 14.87 13.60
C GLU A 6 10.70 14.62 15.13
N THR A 7 9.52 14.37 15.72
CA THR A 7 9.40 13.94 17.13
C THR A 7 9.40 12.42 17.32
N VAL A 8 9.15 11.67 16.25
CA VAL A 8 9.00 10.21 16.27
C VAL A 8 10.22 9.51 15.65
N PHE A 9 10.74 10.05 14.55
CA PHE A 9 11.91 9.54 13.83
C PHE A 9 13.15 10.32 14.22
N ASP A 10 14.28 9.62 14.36
CA ASP A 10 15.58 10.25 14.63
C ASP A 10 16.06 11.15 13.48
N GLU A 11 15.69 10.82 12.24
CA GLU A 11 16.06 11.57 11.04
C GLU A 11 14.87 11.63 10.07
N VAL A 12 14.57 12.83 9.55
CA VAL A 12 13.54 13.05 8.52
C VAL A 12 14.17 13.64 7.27
N ILE A 13 14.25 12.83 6.22
CA ILE A 13 14.97 13.14 4.99
C ILE A 13 13.97 13.58 3.92
N LEU A 14 14.15 14.80 3.43
CA LEU A 14 13.39 15.30 2.30
C LEU A 14 14.03 14.78 1.01
N VAL A 15 13.22 14.18 0.15
CA VAL A 15 13.63 13.63 -1.14
C VAL A 15 12.75 14.21 -2.24
N ASP A 16 13.29 14.28 -3.45
CA ASP A 16 12.52 14.63 -4.63
C ASP A 16 11.66 13.44 -5.07
N VAL A 17 10.48 13.72 -5.62
CA VAL A 17 9.59 12.66 -6.10
C VAL A 17 10.16 12.04 -7.37
N LEU A 18 10.28 10.72 -7.40
CA LEU A 18 10.54 9.95 -8.61
C LEU A 18 9.23 9.30 -9.05
N ASP A 19 8.71 9.75 -10.18
CA ASP A 19 7.49 9.23 -10.82
C ASP A 19 7.88 8.37 -12.03
N SER A 20 7.35 7.16 -12.13
CA SER A 20 7.60 6.25 -13.26
C SER A 20 7.01 6.75 -14.57
N GLY A 21 5.95 7.57 -14.53
CA GLY A 21 5.24 8.05 -15.72
C GLY A 21 4.56 6.93 -16.56
N ASP A 22 4.53 5.68 -16.07
CA ASP A 22 4.03 4.50 -16.81
C ASP A 22 2.54 4.27 -16.55
N SER A 23 1.70 5.12 -17.14
CA SER A 23 0.25 5.05 -16.96
C SER A 23 -0.37 3.74 -17.44
N ALA A 24 0.27 3.01 -18.37
CA ALA A 24 -0.27 1.77 -18.93
C ALA A 24 -0.17 0.60 -17.94
N HIS A 25 1.00 0.37 -17.32
CA HIS A 25 1.17 -0.69 -16.32
C HIS A 25 0.45 -0.36 -15.00
N LEU A 26 0.44 0.92 -14.60
CA LEU A 26 -0.31 1.35 -13.42
C LEU A 26 -1.83 1.16 -13.58
N THR A 27 -2.35 1.30 -14.81
CA THR A 27 -3.75 0.99 -15.14
C THR A 27 -4.01 -0.51 -15.09
N LEU A 28 -3.05 -1.35 -15.51
CA LEU A 28 -3.16 -2.82 -15.43
C LEU A 28 -3.22 -3.31 -13.97
N LEU A 29 -2.50 -2.66 -13.05
CA LEU A 29 -2.62 -2.90 -11.62
C LEU A 29 -3.89 -2.28 -11.00
N GLU A 30 -4.60 -1.44 -11.72
CA GLU A 30 -5.66 -0.56 -11.22
C GLU A 30 -5.20 0.32 -10.03
N ARG A 31 -3.96 0.81 -10.07
CA ARG A 31 -3.30 1.58 -8.99
C ARG A 31 -2.45 2.74 -9.57
N PRO A 32 -3.09 3.77 -10.18
CA PRO A 32 -2.40 4.89 -10.83
C PRO A 32 -1.47 5.69 -9.91
N GLU A 33 -1.69 5.62 -8.60
CA GLU A 33 -0.88 6.33 -7.61
C GLU A 33 0.48 5.66 -7.33
N LEU A 34 0.74 4.45 -7.82
CA LEU A 34 2.02 3.76 -7.57
C LEU A 34 3.18 4.32 -8.40
N GLY A 35 2.95 5.24 -9.34
CA GLY A 35 4.01 5.86 -10.13
C GLY A 35 5.08 6.55 -9.27
N VAL A 36 4.67 7.13 -8.13
CA VAL A 36 5.58 7.81 -7.20
C VAL A 36 6.37 6.86 -6.29
N THR A 37 6.10 5.55 -6.31
CA THR A 37 6.81 4.62 -5.42
C THR A 37 8.27 4.42 -5.82
N LEU A 38 8.71 4.88 -7.01
CA LEU A 38 10.14 4.95 -7.31
C LEU A 38 10.88 5.92 -6.38
N THR A 39 10.19 6.85 -5.71
CA THR A 39 10.77 7.69 -4.65
C THR A 39 11.38 6.83 -3.53
N LYS A 40 10.86 5.61 -3.32
CA LYS A 40 11.38 4.58 -2.41
C LYS A 40 12.85 4.24 -2.67
N LEU A 41 13.31 4.32 -3.93
CA LEU A 41 14.68 4.00 -4.30
C LEU A 41 15.71 4.90 -3.62
N HIS A 42 15.32 6.12 -3.23
CA HIS A 42 16.19 7.01 -2.45
C HIS A 42 16.66 6.39 -1.13
N CYS A 43 15.98 5.35 -0.62
CA CYS A 43 16.44 4.62 0.56
C CYS A 43 17.85 4.02 0.38
N TRP A 44 18.27 3.68 -0.84
CA TRP A 44 19.64 3.24 -1.13
C TRP A 44 20.68 4.38 -1.08
N SER A 45 20.26 5.65 -1.09
CA SER A 45 21.19 6.79 -0.99
C SER A 45 21.63 7.09 0.46
N LEU A 46 20.99 6.46 1.45
CA LEU A 46 21.19 6.68 2.89
C LEU A 46 22.48 6.05 3.44
N THR A 47 23.62 6.41 2.83
CA THR A 47 24.94 5.82 3.09
C THR A 47 25.55 6.15 4.46
N GLN A 48 24.88 6.98 5.28
CA GLN A 48 25.19 7.09 6.70
C GLN A 48 24.90 5.79 7.47
N TYR A 49 24.06 4.90 6.93
CA TYR A 49 23.76 3.59 7.49
C TYR A 49 24.44 2.46 6.71
N SER A 50 24.97 1.46 7.43
CA SER A 50 25.62 0.29 6.79
C SER A 50 24.63 -0.78 6.31
N LYS A 51 23.42 -0.81 6.87
CA LYS A 51 22.35 -1.75 6.58
C LYS A 51 21.04 -1.18 7.12
N CYS A 52 19.96 -1.36 6.39
CA CYS A 52 18.64 -0.89 6.78
C CYS A 52 17.59 -1.99 6.56
N VAL A 53 16.49 -1.89 7.30
CA VAL A 53 15.24 -2.57 6.99
C VAL A 53 14.28 -1.52 6.46
N PHE A 54 13.91 -1.62 5.20
CA PHE A 54 12.84 -0.81 4.64
C PHE A 54 11.49 -1.38 5.10
N MET A 55 10.54 -0.50 5.45
CA MET A 55 9.16 -0.85 5.77
C MET A 55 8.21 0.17 5.14
N ASP A 56 7.18 -0.28 4.42
CA ASP A 56 6.14 0.62 3.89
C ASP A 56 5.34 1.25 5.04
N ALA A 57 4.81 2.46 4.82
CA ALA A 57 4.12 3.24 5.85
C ALA A 57 2.78 2.63 6.31
N ASP A 58 2.26 1.65 5.58
CA ASP A 58 1.08 0.85 5.89
C ASP A 58 1.45 -0.54 6.44
N THR A 59 2.62 -0.66 7.06
CA THR A 59 2.99 -1.81 7.89
C THR A 59 2.84 -1.49 9.38
N LEU A 60 2.64 -2.52 10.20
CA LEU A 60 2.56 -2.43 11.65
C LEU A 60 3.40 -3.54 12.30
N VAL A 61 4.36 -3.13 13.14
CA VAL A 61 5.19 -4.04 13.94
C VAL A 61 4.41 -4.52 15.17
N LEU A 62 4.36 -5.83 15.36
CA LEU A 62 3.67 -6.51 16.48
C LEU A 62 4.64 -7.05 17.54
N ALA A 63 5.90 -7.26 17.15
CA ALA A 63 6.96 -7.79 18.01
C ALA A 63 8.33 -7.27 17.55
N ASN A 64 9.35 -7.39 18.39
CA ASN A 64 10.72 -7.01 18.00
C ASN A 64 11.19 -7.74 16.74
N ILE A 65 11.74 -6.98 15.79
CA ILE A 65 12.23 -7.47 14.48
C ILE A 65 13.70 -7.13 14.22
N ASP A 66 14.47 -6.72 15.23
CA ASP A 66 15.88 -6.35 15.07
C ASP A 66 16.75 -7.52 14.55
N ASP A 67 16.29 -8.76 14.72
CA ASP A 67 16.91 -9.94 14.15
C ASP A 67 16.94 -9.93 12.61
N LEU A 68 16.14 -9.08 11.95
CA LEU A 68 16.26 -8.81 10.52
C LEU A 68 17.62 -8.21 10.13
N PHE A 69 18.30 -7.48 11.03
CA PHE A 69 19.62 -6.92 10.76
C PHE A 69 20.72 -7.99 10.65
N GLU A 70 20.43 -9.26 11.00
CA GLU A 70 21.33 -10.39 10.74
C GLU A 70 21.34 -10.81 9.26
N ARG A 71 20.34 -10.39 8.48
CA ARG A 71 20.16 -10.76 7.07
C ARG A 71 21.04 -9.94 6.12
N GLU A 72 21.18 -10.41 4.89
CA GLU A 72 21.94 -9.74 3.82
C GLU A 72 21.03 -9.13 2.75
N GLU A 73 21.58 -8.28 1.89
CA GLU A 73 20.84 -7.74 0.74
C GLU A 73 20.71 -8.79 -0.38
N LEU A 74 19.58 -8.91 -1.06
CA LEU A 74 18.25 -8.41 -0.72
C LEU A 74 17.52 -9.54 0.01
N SER A 75 17.05 -9.31 1.25
CA SER A 75 16.19 -10.27 1.96
C SER A 75 14.79 -9.71 2.11
N ALA A 76 13.78 -10.45 1.66
CA ALA A 76 12.38 -10.04 1.67
C ALA A 76 11.47 -11.26 1.83
N ALA A 77 10.21 -11.03 2.19
CA ALA A 77 9.20 -12.09 2.29
C ALA A 77 8.53 -12.34 0.92
N PRO A 78 8.03 -13.56 0.64
CA PRO A 78 7.30 -13.85 -0.59
C PRO A 78 6.03 -13.02 -0.72
N ASP A 79 5.72 -12.60 -1.94
CA ASP A 79 4.44 -11.99 -2.28
C ASP A 79 3.32 -13.05 -2.24
N PRO A 80 2.15 -12.74 -1.63
CA PRO A 80 1.07 -13.71 -1.53
C PRO A 80 0.33 -13.98 -2.85
N GLY A 81 0.41 -13.07 -3.82
CA GLY A 81 -0.19 -13.23 -5.14
C GLY A 81 0.68 -14.08 -6.06
N TRP A 82 1.97 -13.72 -6.19
CA TRP A 82 2.95 -14.44 -7.00
C TRP A 82 4.20 -14.79 -6.17
N PRO A 83 4.27 -15.97 -5.52
CA PRO A 83 5.31 -16.30 -4.53
C PRO A 83 6.76 -16.36 -5.04
N ASP A 84 6.97 -16.43 -6.35
CA ASP A 84 8.31 -16.32 -6.97
C ASP A 84 8.79 -14.85 -7.05
N CYS A 85 7.92 -13.89 -6.74
CA CYS A 85 8.29 -12.52 -6.46
C CYS A 85 8.30 -12.31 -4.94
N PHE A 86 9.21 -11.46 -4.46
CA PHE A 86 9.13 -10.97 -3.10
C PHE A 86 8.21 -9.75 -3.02
N ASN A 87 7.56 -9.57 -1.86
CA ASN A 87 6.83 -8.36 -1.55
C ASN A 87 7.80 -7.26 -1.11
N SER A 88 7.74 -6.09 -1.75
CA SER A 88 8.66 -4.98 -1.45
C SER A 88 8.26 -4.14 -0.23
N GLY A 89 7.21 -4.52 0.49
CA GLY A 89 6.76 -3.78 1.67
C GLY A 89 7.66 -3.89 2.89
N VAL A 90 8.41 -4.99 3.00
CA VAL A 90 9.45 -5.15 4.03
C VAL A 90 10.65 -5.87 3.42
N PHE A 91 11.81 -5.22 3.45
CA PHE A 91 13.05 -5.84 2.96
C PHE A 91 14.30 -5.31 3.65
N VAL A 92 15.33 -6.16 3.72
CA VAL A 92 16.66 -5.83 4.23
C VAL A 92 17.59 -5.50 3.07
N TYR A 93 18.24 -4.35 3.13
CA TYR A 93 19.12 -3.85 2.08
C TYR A 93 20.35 -3.14 2.65
N ARG A 94 21.32 -2.83 1.78
CA ARG A 94 22.51 -2.04 2.13
C ARG A 94 22.51 -0.74 1.33
N PRO A 95 22.39 0.43 1.98
CA PRO A 95 22.54 1.69 1.30
C PRO A 95 23.87 1.75 0.53
N SER A 96 23.78 2.11 -0.75
CA SER A 96 24.89 2.14 -1.69
C SER A 96 24.53 3.06 -2.84
N VAL A 97 25.36 4.10 -3.06
CA VAL A 97 25.21 5.01 -4.22
C VAL A 97 25.33 4.24 -5.54
N GLU A 98 26.14 3.19 -5.57
CA GLU A 98 26.28 2.32 -6.74
C GLU A 98 24.98 1.56 -7.03
N THR A 99 24.43 0.86 -6.03
CA THR A 99 23.16 0.12 -6.18
C THR A 99 22.02 1.06 -6.54
N TYR A 100 21.96 2.24 -5.91
CA TYR A 100 21.01 3.30 -6.24
C TYR A 100 21.09 3.72 -7.72
N GLY A 101 22.30 4.03 -8.21
CA GLY A 101 22.51 4.40 -9.61
C GLY A 101 22.13 3.29 -10.59
N GLN A 102 22.37 2.03 -10.23
CA GLN A 102 21.97 0.88 -11.04
C GLN A 102 20.45 0.68 -11.06
N LEU A 103 19.77 0.84 -9.92
CA LEU A 103 18.30 0.77 -9.83
C LEU A 103 17.64 1.85 -10.69
N LEU A 104 18.13 3.10 -10.62
CA LEU A 104 17.65 4.19 -11.49
C LEU A 104 17.86 3.88 -12.96
N ARG A 105 18.99 3.26 -13.31
CA ARG A 105 19.27 2.86 -14.69
C ARG A 105 18.28 1.82 -15.18
N VAL A 106 17.99 0.78 -14.38
CA VAL A 106 16.98 -0.23 -14.75
C VAL A 106 15.60 0.41 -14.87
N ALA A 107 15.24 1.33 -13.98
CA ALA A 107 13.96 2.05 -14.06
C ALA A 107 13.85 2.85 -15.36
N ALA A 108 14.91 3.56 -15.75
CA ALA A 108 14.93 4.36 -16.98
C ALA A 108 14.96 3.52 -18.26
N GLU A 109 15.68 2.38 -18.26
CA GLU A 109 15.85 1.54 -19.45
C GLU A 109 14.70 0.54 -19.66
N GLN A 110 14.11 0.02 -18.57
CA GLN A 110 13.16 -1.10 -18.62
C GLN A 110 11.83 -0.81 -17.93
N GLY A 111 11.74 0.22 -17.10
CA GLY A 111 10.57 0.48 -16.27
C GLY A 111 10.37 -0.58 -15.19
N SER A 112 9.11 -0.74 -14.77
CA SER A 112 8.67 -1.81 -13.86
C SER A 112 7.54 -2.59 -14.50
N PHE A 113 7.56 -3.93 -14.43
CA PHE A 113 6.48 -4.75 -14.98
C PHE A 113 5.12 -4.52 -14.32
N ASP A 114 5.11 -3.96 -13.11
CA ASP A 114 3.90 -3.63 -12.36
C ASP A 114 3.70 -2.09 -12.27
N GLY A 115 4.57 -1.30 -12.90
CA GLY A 115 4.53 0.17 -12.83
C GLY A 115 4.99 0.78 -11.48
N GLY A 116 5.20 -0.03 -10.45
CA GLY A 116 5.66 0.38 -9.12
C GLY A 116 7.08 -0.10 -8.77
N ASP A 117 7.43 -0.04 -7.49
CA ASP A 117 8.75 -0.42 -6.97
C ASP A 117 8.92 -1.94 -6.88
N GLN A 118 7.86 -2.69 -6.56
CA GLN A 118 7.96 -4.13 -6.38
C GLN A 118 8.42 -4.82 -7.67
N GLY A 119 7.85 -4.46 -8.81
CA GLY A 119 8.26 -5.04 -10.10
C GLY A 119 9.70 -4.70 -10.45
N LEU A 120 10.10 -3.43 -10.31
CA LEU A 120 11.47 -2.98 -10.55
C LEU A 120 12.48 -3.71 -9.67
N LEU A 121 12.20 -3.80 -8.36
CA LEU A 121 13.07 -4.46 -7.40
C LEU A 121 13.18 -5.97 -7.68
N ASN A 122 12.08 -6.64 -8.05
CA ASN A 122 12.12 -8.05 -8.44
C ASN A 122 12.89 -8.27 -9.75
N MET A 123 12.82 -7.36 -10.71
CA MET A 123 13.63 -7.41 -11.93
C MET A 123 15.13 -7.26 -11.61
N PHE A 124 15.48 -6.31 -10.75
CA PHE A 124 16.87 -6.05 -10.36
C PHE A 124 17.44 -7.19 -9.50
N PHE A 125 16.71 -7.63 -8.47
CA PHE A 125 17.09 -8.71 -7.55
C PHE A 125 16.50 -10.07 -7.96
N SER A 126 16.46 -10.37 -9.26
CA SER A 126 15.78 -11.53 -9.85
C SER A 126 16.29 -12.91 -9.39
N SER A 127 17.47 -12.97 -8.77
CA SER A 127 18.02 -14.19 -8.17
C SER A 127 17.34 -14.61 -6.86
N TRP A 128 16.51 -13.75 -6.26
CA TRP A 128 15.90 -13.95 -4.93
C TRP A 128 15.17 -15.30 -4.81
N ALA A 129 14.33 -15.65 -5.79
CA ALA A 129 13.49 -16.84 -5.73
C ALA A 129 14.27 -18.17 -5.73
N THR A 130 15.47 -18.19 -6.32
CA THR A 130 16.15 -19.45 -6.69
C THR A 130 17.53 -19.64 -6.08
N THR A 131 18.09 -18.65 -5.38
CA THR A 131 19.52 -18.67 -5.01
C THR A 131 19.79 -19.01 -3.55
N ASP A 132 19.25 -18.24 -2.59
CA ASP A 132 19.61 -18.37 -1.18
C ASP A 132 18.38 -18.27 -0.28
N ILE A 133 18.02 -19.39 0.35
CA ILE A 133 16.88 -19.48 1.26
C ILE A 133 17.01 -18.53 2.46
N ARG A 134 18.23 -18.12 2.83
CA ARG A 134 18.43 -17.16 3.94
C ARG A 134 17.91 -15.77 3.60
N LYS A 135 17.72 -15.47 2.31
CA LYS A 135 17.13 -14.21 1.81
C LYS A 135 15.60 -14.25 1.74
N HIS A 136 15.00 -15.41 1.97
CA HIS A 136 13.55 -15.55 2.14
C HIS A 136 13.21 -15.27 3.59
N LEU A 137 12.72 -14.06 3.86
CA LEU A 137 12.18 -13.75 5.17
C LEU A 137 10.93 -14.62 5.41
N PRO A 138 10.74 -15.18 6.61
CA PRO A 138 9.49 -15.84 6.95
C PRO A 138 8.30 -14.90 6.73
N PHE A 139 7.20 -15.44 6.21
CA PHE A 139 6.00 -14.65 5.85
C PHE A 139 5.46 -13.78 7.00
N ILE A 140 5.67 -14.21 8.25
CA ILE A 140 5.28 -13.45 9.46
C ILE A 140 6.01 -12.10 9.64
N TYR A 141 7.10 -11.82 8.93
CA TYR A 141 7.77 -10.52 8.92
C TYR A 141 7.20 -9.55 7.87
N ASN A 142 6.23 -9.99 7.08
CA ASN A 142 5.48 -9.16 6.13
C ASN A 142 4.12 -9.80 5.85
N LEU A 143 3.34 -10.04 6.90
CA LEU A 143 2.07 -10.75 6.78
C LEU A 143 1.04 -9.84 6.11
N SER A 144 0.72 -10.14 4.85
CA SER A 144 -0.32 -9.44 4.09
C SER A 144 -1.70 -9.61 4.73
N SER A 145 -2.41 -8.48 4.94
CA SER A 145 -3.82 -8.42 5.35
C SER A 145 -4.75 -9.22 4.43
N ILE A 146 -4.40 -9.30 3.14
CA ILE A 146 -5.15 -10.04 2.12
C ILE A 146 -5.04 -11.55 2.33
N SER A 147 -3.87 -12.04 2.74
CA SER A 147 -3.64 -13.46 3.01
C SER A 147 -4.43 -14.00 4.20
N ILE A 148 -4.84 -13.10 5.09
CA ILE A 148 -5.57 -13.46 6.30
C ILE A 148 -7.00 -13.91 5.97
N TYR A 149 -7.57 -13.43 4.87
CA TYR A 149 -8.86 -13.90 4.36
C TYR A 149 -8.74 -15.00 3.30
N SER A 150 -7.72 -14.95 2.45
CA SER A 150 -7.60 -15.87 1.32
C SER A 150 -7.19 -17.28 1.77
N TYR A 151 -6.42 -17.43 2.86
CA TYR A 151 -6.05 -18.73 3.40
C TYR A 151 -6.21 -18.82 4.92
N LEU A 152 -7.45 -18.62 5.37
CA LEU A 152 -7.83 -18.62 6.80
C LEU A 152 -7.31 -19.83 7.63
N PRO A 153 -7.27 -21.09 7.12
CA PRO A 153 -6.67 -22.20 7.86
C PRO A 153 -5.20 -21.98 8.23
N ALA A 154 -4.37 -21.49 7.29
CA ALA A 154 -2.97 -21.21 7.57
C ALA A 154 -2.81 -20.07 8.56
N PHE A 155 -3.63 -19.02 8.45
CA PHE A 155 -3.62 -17.95 9.43
C PHE A 155 -4.02 -18.44 10.83
N LYS A 156 -5.05 -19.29 10.97
CA LYS A 156 -5.39 -19.87 12.28
C LYS A 156 -4.27 -20.70 12.89
N ALA A 157 -3.47 -21.36 12.06
CA ALA A 157 -2.34 -22.18 12.51
C ALA A 157 -1.09 -21.36 12.87
N PHE A 158 -0.79 -20.31 12.09
CA PHE A 158 0.51 -19.62 12.15
C PHE A 158 0.42 -18.11 12.43
N GLY A 159 -0.76 -17.52 12.27
CA GLY A 159 -1.01 -16.08 12.37
C GLY A 159 -0.74 -15.49 13.74
N ALA A 160 -0.87 -16.28 14.81
CA ALA A 160 -0.49 -15.87 16.16
C ALA A 160 1.02 -15.54 16.29
N ASN A 161 1.85 -15.99 15.35
CA ASN A 161 3.29 -15.71 15.31
C ASN A 161 3.63 -14.49 14.44
N ALA A 162 2.64 -13.73 13.96
CA ALA A 162 2.86 -12.55 13.15
C ALA A 162 3.76 -11.54 13.89
N LYS A 163 4.82 -11.07 13.22
CA LYS A 163 5.72 -10.04 13.72
C LYS A 163 5.48 -8.68 13.07
N VAL A 164 5.08 -8.68 11.80
CA VAL A 164 4.67 -7.47 11.06
C VAL A 164 3.44 -7.80 10.25
N VAL A 165 2.45 -6.91 10.30
CA VAL A 165 1.26 -6.93 9.44
C VAL A 165 1.41 -5.85 8.39
N HIS A 166 1.07 -6.17 7.15
CA HIS A 166 1.08 -5.24 6.03
C HIS A 166 -0.33 -5.07 5.50
N PHE A 167 -0.88 -3.85 5.61
CA PHE A 167 -2.23 -3.51 5.18
C PHE A 167 -2.30 -3.28 3.66
N LEU A 168 -2.03 -4.36 2.92
CA LEU A 168 -2.18 -4.40 1.46
C LEU A 168 -3.64 -4.18 1.04
N GLY A 169 -3.81 -3.65 -0.17
CA GLY A 169 -5.10 -3.27 -0.73
C GLY A 169 -5.27 -1.76 -0.89
N ARG A 170 -6.44 -1.35 -1.36
CA ARG A 170 -6.78 0.06 -1.60
C ARG A 170 -7.16 0.79 -0.32
N ILE A 171 -7.92 0.13 0.56
CA ILE A 171 -8.39 0.70 1.81
C ILE A 171 -7.28 0.56 2.84
N LYS A 172 -6.83 1.70 3.38
CA LYS A 172 -5.76 1.76 4.38
C LYS A 172 -6.33 1.92 5.78
N PRO A 173 -5.58 1.62 6.86
CA PRO A 173 -6.10 1.71 8.22
C PRO A 173 -6.71 3.08 8.55
N TRP A 174 -6.07 4.16 8.09
CA TRP A 174 -6.52 5.55 8.26
C TRP A 174 -7.74 5.93 7.41
N SER A 175 -8.19 5.07 6.51
CA SER A 175 -9.41 5.28 5.71
C SER A 175 -10.67 4.80 6.44
N TYR A 176 -10.54 4.05 7.53
CA TYR A 176 -11.68 3.58 8.32
C TYR A 176 -12.13 4.64 9.34
N THR A 177 -13.39 4.55 9.77
CA THR A 177 -13.90 5.33 10.90
C THR A 177 -13.69 4.56 12.20
N TYR A 178 -13.12 5.20 13.22
CA TYR A 178 -12.87 4.58 14.52
C TYR A 178 -13.68 5.25 15.62
N ASN A 179 -14.35 4.43 16.43
CA ASN A 179 -15.00 4.91 17.65
C ASN A 179 -14.07 4.69 18.86
N PRO A 180 -13.51 5.76 19.45
CA PRO A 180 -12.60 5.66 20.59
C PRO A 180 -13.29 5.21 21.89
N GLU A 181 -14.61 5.45 22.04
CA GLU A 181 -15.35 5.03 23.24
C GLU A 181 -15.54 3.51 23.28
N THR A 182 -15.90 2.93 22.14
CA THR A 182 -16.13 1.48 22.01
C THR A 182 -14.90 0.72 21.57
N LYS A 183 -13.79 1.41 21.28
CA LYS A 183 -12.54 0.87 20.70
C LYS A 183 -12.79 -0.02 19.47
N SER A 184 -13.70 0.40 18.60
CA SER A 184 -14.12 -0.40 17.45
C SER A 184 -14.04 0.38 16.14
N VAL A 185 -13.55 -0.29 15.11
CA VAL A 185 -13.58 0.19 13.73
C VAL A 185 -14.98 -0.01 13.17
N GLN A 186 -15.57 1.04 12.60
CA GLN A 186 -16.83 0.97 11.87
C GLN A 186 -16.55 0.57 10.42
N SER A 187 -17.25 -0.43 9.92
CA SER A 187 -17.23 -0.82 8.50
C SER A 187 -18.63 -0.88 7.94
N GLU A 188 -18.73 -0.72 6.62
CA GLU A 188 -19.89 -1.17 5.87
C GLU A 188 -20.07 -2.70 6.08
N PRO A 189 -21.30 -3.23 6.21
CA PRO A 189 -21.56 -4.65 6.52
C PRO A 189 -21.07 -5.67 5.49
N GLN A 190 -20.49 -5.23 4.37
CA GLN A 190 -20.12 -6.06 3.22
C GLN A 190 -18.67 -5.85 2.78
N ASP A 191 -17.79 -5.29 3.62
CA ASP A 191 -16.37 -5.15 3.25
C ASP A 191 -15.61 -6.49 3.43
N PRO A 192 -15.28 -7.22 2.34
CA PRO A 192 -14.55 -8.48 2.42
C PRO A 192 -13.08 -8.29 2.83
N THR A 193 -12.61 -7.04 3.03
CA THR A 193 -11.26 -6.75 3.52
C THR A 193 -11.18 -6.69 5.04
N MET A 194 -12.32 -6.57 5.74
CA MET A 194 -12.37 -6.48 7.20
C MET A 194 -12.36 -7.86 7.88
N VAL A 195 -11.42 -8.71 7.50
CA VAL A 195 -11.45 -10.13 7.90
C VAL A 195 -10.84 -10.35 9.27
N HIS A 196 -10.05 -9.39 9.78
CA HIS A 196 -9.41 -9.45 11.10
C HIS A 196 -9.35 -8.07 11.76
N PRO A 197 -10.40 -7.67 12.50
CA PRO A 197 -10.49 -6.36 13.12
C PRO A 197 -9.43 -6.14 14.19
N GLU A 198 -8.77 -7.18 14.71
CA GLU A 198 -7.77 -7.06 15.78
C GLU A 198 -6.55 -6.22 15.35
N PHE A 199 -6.03 -6.40 14.14
CA PHE A 199 -4.87 -5.65 13.67
C PHE A 199 -5.23 -4.21 13.34
N LEU A 200 -6.40 -3.98 12.73
CA LEU A 200 -6.92 -2.63 12.51
C LEU A 200 -7.20 -1.91 13.85
N SER A 201 -7.79 -2.60 14.81
CA SER A 201 -8.06 -2.05 16.15
C SER A 201 -6.77 -1.69 16.87
N LEU A 202 -5.73 -2.52 16.76
CA LEU A 202 -4.41 -2.22 17.32
C LEU A 202 -3.77 -1.00 16.65
N TRP A 203 -3.84 -0.90 15.32
CA TRP A 203 -3.34 0.28 14.60
C TRP A 203 -4.03 1.56 15.10
N TRP A 204 -5.35 1.52 15.26
CA TRP A 204 -6.13 2.64 15.78
C TRP A 204 -5.86 2.94 17.26
N ASP A 205 -5.66 1.93 18.10
CA ASP A 205 -5.31 2.12 19.52
C ASP A 205 -3.95 2.83 19.65
N ILE A 206 -2.95 2.45 18.84
CA ILE A 206 -1.65 3.13 18.78
C ILE A 206 -1.81 4.56 18.26
N PHE A 207 -2.54 4.74 17.15
CA PHE A 207 -2.75 6.06 16.56
C PHE A 207 -3.42 7.01 17.57
N THR A 208 -4.52 6.59 18.18
CA THR A 208 -5.28 7.42 19.14
C THR A 208 -4.53 7.67 20.44
N THR A 209 -3.78 6.69 20.94
CA THR A 209 -3.08 6.81 22.23
C THR A 209 -1.76 7.57 22.10
N SER A 210 -1.05 7.42 20.98
CA SER A 210 0.35 7.89 20.85
C SER A 210 0.55 8.95 19.77
N VAL A 211 -0.14 8.84 18.62
CA VAL A 211 0.07 9.75 17.47
C VAL A 211 -0.85 10.96 17.55
N PHE A 212 -2.13 10.74 17.85
CA PHE A 212 -3.15 11.80 17.90
C PHE A 212 -2.80 12.91 18.91
N PRO A 213 -2.32 12.63 20.14
CA PRO A 213 -1.89 13.70 21.06
C PRO A 213 -0.75 14.55 20.49
N LEU A 214 0.18 13.94 19.73
CA LEU A 214 1.24 14.69 19.05
C LEU A 214 0.66 15.58 17.95
N LEU A 215 -0.28 15.09 17.15
CA LEU A 215 -0.96 15.90 16.14
C LEU A 215 -1.66 17.11 16.77
N GLN A 216 -2.34 16.93 17.90
CA GLN A 216 -2.98 18.01 18.66
C GLN A 216 -1.95 19.04 19.17
N GLN A 217 -0.84 18.59 19.74
CA GLN A 217 0.22 19.47 20.23
C GLN A 217 0.76 20.41 19.14
N PHE A 218 0.82 19.94 17.89
CA PHE A 218 1.27 20.71 16.75
C PHE A 218 0.13 21.42 15.98
N GLY A 219 -1.10 21.40 16.51
CA GLY A 219 -2.27 22.08 15.93
C GLY A 219 -2.73 21.48 14.60
N LEU A 220 -2.44 20.19 14.37
CA LEU A 220 -2.82 19.47 13.15
C LEU A 220 -4.12 18.67 13.31
N ALA A 221 -4.66 18.57 14.52
CA ALA A 221 -5.94 17.94 14.83
C ALA A 221 -6.67 18.71 15.95
N THR A 222 -8.00 18.77 15.87
CA THR A 222 -8.88 19.38 16.90
C THR A 222 -9.68 18.31 17.66
N ASP A 223 -10.21 18.69 18.84
CA ASP A 223 -10.78 17.89 19.96
C ASP A 223 -11.49 16.53 19.65
N PRO A 224 -11.42 15.51 20.54
CA PRO A 224 -11.78 14.10 20.27
C PRO A 224 -13.26 13.74 20.56
N HIS A 225 -14.15 14.73 20.73
CA HIS A 225 -15.55 14.48 21.13
C HIS A 225 -16.54 14.31 19.98
N SER A 226 -16.11 14.51 18.73
CA SER A 226 -16.77 13.94 17.56
C SER A 226 -16.00 12.71 17.15
N HIS A 227 -16.69 11.69 16.64
CA HIS A 227 -16.09 10.56 15.93
C HIS A 227 -14.83 11.02 15.19
N LEU A 228 -13.68 10.34 15.36
CA LEU A 228 -12.52 10.63 14.54
C LEU A 228 -12.94 10.30 13.10
N THR A 229 -13.34 11.35 12.40
CA THR A 229 -13.85 11.21 11.04
C THR A 229 -12.64 11.15 10.12
N VAL A 230 -12.87 10.57 8.94
CA VAL A 230 -11.89 10.62 7.85
C VAL A 230 -11.36 12.05 7.66
N GLU A 231 -12.13 13.11 7.93
CA GLU A 231 -11.70 14.51 7.78
C GLU A 231 -10.63 14.96 8.79
N ASP A 232 -10.55 14.41 10.00
CA ASP A 232 -9.52 14.80 10.98
C ASP A 232 -8.15 14.16 10.66
N VAL A 233 -8.17 12.92 10.14
CA VAL A 233 -6.97 12.18 9.75
C VAL A 233 -6.57 12.49 8.31
N SER A 234 -7.54 12.58 7.39
CA SER A 234 -7.36 13.02 6.01
C SER A 234 -7.08 14.51 5.93
N GLY A 235 -7.64 15.38 6.76
CA GLY A 235 -7.30 16.82 6.80
C GLY A 235 -5.82 17.06 7.11
N ALA A 236 -5.26 16.29 8.04
CA ALA A 236 -3.83 16.32 8.34
C ALA A 236 -2.94 15.79 7.19
N MET A 237 -3.49 14.94 6.31
CA MET A 237 -2.77 14.25 5.22
C MET A 237 -3.03 14.86 3.82
N SER A 238 -4.17 15.52 3.60
CA SER A 238 -4.68 16.03 2.32
C SER A 238 -4.10 17.37 1.92
N HIS A 239 -3.39 18.06 2.83
CA HIS A 239 -2.55 19.20 2.47
C HIS A 239 -1.37 18.87 1.53
N LEU A 240 -1.28 17.62 1.05
CA LEU A 240 -0.31 17.14 0.05
C LEU A 240 -0.94 16.70 -1.28
N ALA A 241 -2.28 16.58 -1.38
CA ALA A 241 -2.93 16.18 -2.62
C ALA A 241 -3.34 17.41 -3.43
N LEU A 242 -2.66 17.64 -4.55
CA LEU A 242 -3.03 18.67 -5.53
C LEU A 242 -4.39 18.33 -6.15
N GLY A 243 -5.23 19.34 -6.25
CA GLY A 243 -6.67 19.23 -6.46
C GLY A 243 -7.11 18.55 -7.76
N GLU A 244 -8.20 17.80 -7.65
CA GLU A 244 -8.94 17.28 -8.79
C GLU A 244 -10.08 18.24 -9.17
N THR A 245 -10.07 18.70 -10.41
CA THR A 245 -11.22 19.36 -11.04
C THR A 245 -12.23 18.32 -11.55
N PRO A 246 -13.56 18.55 -11.42
CA PRO A 246 -14.55 17.60 -11.91
C PRO A 246 -14.59 17.54 -13.45
N ALA A 247 -14.60 16.33 -14.01
CA ALA A 247 -14.75 16.13 -15.46
C ALA A 247 -16.20 16.40 -15.93
N PRO A 248 -16.39 16.97 -17.13
CA PRO A 248 -17.72 17.30 -17.66
C PRO A 248 -18.46 16.08 -18.23
N ALA A 249 -19.79 16.13 -18.20
CA ALA A 249 -20.70 15.08 -18.69
C ALA A 249 -20.53 14.81 -20.21
N GLN A 250 -20.38 13.53 -20.57
CA GLN A 250 -20.23 13.08 -21.97
C GLN A 250 -21.57 12.84 -22.69
N PRO A 251 -21.61 13.03 -24.03
CA PRO A 251 -22.82 12.84 -24.85
C PRO A 251 -23.16 11.35 -25.09
N SER A 252 -24.43 11.09 -25.39
CA SER A 252 -24.98 9.74 -25.60
C SER A 252 -24.44 9.07 -26.86
N VAL A 253 -23.69 7.98 -26.69
CA VAL A 253 -23.08 7.16 -27.76
C VAL A 253 -24.10 6.16 -28.31
N SER A 254 -24.04 5.87 -29.61
CA SER A 254 -24.90 4.88 -30.27
C SER A 254 -24.59 3.44 -29.82
N SER A 255 -25.53 2.50 -29.96
CA SER A 255 -25.34 1.11 -29.49
C SER A 255 -24.26 0.34 -30.24
N GLU A 256 -24.05 0.64 -31.52
CA GLU A 256 -23.03 0.00 -32.37
C GLU A 256 -21.63 0.46 -31.97
N GLU A 257 -21.45 1.78 -31.83
CA GLU A 257 -20.20 2.39 -31.40
C GLU A 257 -19.85 2.00 -29.94
N ARG A 258 -20.86 1.84 -29.08
CA ARG A 258 -20.68 1.30 -27.73
C ARG A 258 -20.18 -0.15 -27.75
N LYS A 259 -20.66 -0.97 -28.70
CA LYS A 259 -20.22 -2.36 -28.85
C LYS A 259 -18.77 -2.44 -29.33
N GLU A 260 -18.38 -1.62 -30.31
CA GLU A 260 -16.99 -1.56 -30.79
C GLU A 260 -16.03 -1.15 -29.67
N ARG A 261 -16.42 -0.17 -28.84
CA ARG A 261 -15.64 0.21 -27.66
C ARG A 261 -15.47 -0.93 -26.66
N TRP A 262 -16.51 -1.74 -26.44
CA TRP A 262 -16.42 -2.95 -25.62
C TRP A 262 -15.42 -3.96 -26.18
N GLU A 263 -15.46 -4.22 -27.48
CA GLU A 263 -14.56 -5.16 -28.15
C GLU A 263 -13.10 -4.70 -28.14
N GLN A 264 -12.87 -3.38 -28.00
CA GLN A 264 -11.55 -2.76 -27.89
C GLN A 264 -11.09 -2.51 -26.43
N GLY A 265 -11.85 -2.96 -25.43
CA GLY A 265 -11.51 -2.80 -24.01
C GLY A 265 -11.73 -1.39 -23.44
N GLN A 266 -12.51 -0.55 -24.11
CA GLN A 266 -12.80 0.84 -23.75
C GLN A 266 -14.25 1.05 -23.28
N ALA A 267 -14.82 0.07 -22.58
CA ALA A 267 -16.18 0.14 -22.06
C ALA A 267 -16.33 1.24 -20.99
N ASP A 268 -17.52 1.83 -20.90
CA ASP A 268 -17.81 2.91 -19.95
C ASP A 268 -18.22 2.35 -18.58
N TYR A 269 -17.25 1.82 -17.84
CA TYR A 269 -17.47 1.10 -16.58
C TYR A 269 -18.05 1.96 -15.45
N MET A 270 -18.02 3.29 -15.57
CA MET A 270 -18.59 4.22 -14.58
C MET A 270 -19.94 4.82 -15.01
N GLY A 271 -20.33 4.65 -16.27
CA GLY A 271 -21.58 5.16 -16.82
C GLY A 271 -22.46 4.06 -17.40
N ALA A 272 -22.60 4.05 -18.73
CA ALA A 272 -23.58 3.21 -19.41
C ALA A 272 -23.28 1.71 -19.33
N ASP A 273 -22.04 1.34 -19.03
CA ASP A 273 -21.56 -0.04 -18.91
C ASP A 273 -21.16 -0.39 -17.47
N SER A 274 -21.65 0.38 -16.50
CA SER A 274 -21.44 0.09 -15.09
C SER A 274 -22.05 -1.24 -14.68
N PHE A 275 -21.43 -1.88 -13.68
CA PHE A 275 -21.86 -3.16 -13.13
C PHE A 275 -23.35 -3.13 -12.73
N ASP A 276 -23.80 -2.05 -12.11
CA ASP A 276 -25.19 -1.88 -11.69
C ASP A 276 -26.17 -1.89 -12.87
N ASN A 277 -25.78 -1.29 -14.00
CA ASN A 277 -26.59 -1.26 -15.21
C ASN A 277 -26.63 -2.63 -15.91
N ILE A 278 -25.50 -3.36 -15.93
CA ILE A 278 -25.40 -4.71 -16.48
C ILE A 278 -26.21 -5.70 -15.64
N LYS A 279 -26.03 -5.65 -14.32
CA LYS A 279 -26.76 -6.50 -13.37
C LYS A 279 -28.27 -6.28 -13.47
N ARG A 280 -28.72 -5.02 -13.52
CA ARG A 280 -30.14 -4.68 -13.70
C ARG A 280 -30.71 -5.25 -15.00
N LYS A 281 -29.96 -5.23 -16.10
CA LYS A 281 -30.35 -5.87 -17.36
C LYS A 281 -30.44 -7.39 -17.23
N LEU A 282 -29.43 -8.05 -16.66
CA LEU A 282 -29.42 -9.50 -16.44
C LEU A 282 -30.60 -9.96 -15.58
N ASP A 283 -30.88 -9.24 -14.50
CA ASP A 283 -32.00 -9.52 -13.61
C ASP A 283 -33.36 -9.38 -14.33
N THR A 284 -33.44 -8.54 -15.37
CA THR A 284 -34.64 -8.38 -16.21
C THR A 284 -34.83 -9.54 -17.19
N TYR A 285 -33.73 -10.18 -17.63
CA TYR A 285 -33.77 -11.32 -18.56
C TYR A 285 -33.94 -12.68 -17.86
N LEU A 286 -33.71 -12.75 -16.56
CA LEU A 286 -33.74 -13.99 -15.76
C LEU A 286 -35.07 -14.19 -14.99
N GLN A 287 -36.10 -13.40 -15.30
CA GLN A 287 -37.50 -13.63 -14.90
C GLN A 287 -38.29 -14.34 -15.99
#